data_AF-A0A074ZLI4-F1
#
_entry.id   AF-A0A074ZLI4-F1
#
_cell.length_a   1.000
_cell.length_b   1.000
_cell.length_c   1.000
_cell.angle_alpha   90.00
_cell.angle_beta   90.00
_cell.angle_gamma   90.00
#
_symmetry.space_group_name_H-M   'P 1'
#
loop_
_entity.id
_entity.type
_entity.pdbx_description
1 polymer ?
#
loop_
_entity_poly.entity_id
_entity_poly.type
_entity_poly.pdbx_seq_one_letter_code
_entity_poly.pdbx_strand_id
1 'polypeptide(L)'
;MIKLATRNSTLHQVFNAVTISLSLFPVLKGCMLYGFSGGLFGFASFCTLAVIAFGRYYAVVKNFNDPRKLTGRTVLLIIIFVWQWSALWPLLPFFGIGRYVLEGFLTACTFDYVSADTSSLIFGISLYVGGFLCPLAVIVYAYVGIICFVRKTERQLSVYSTVRVSGTNRLQMKASKWSALLTLLYLSAWGPYALICGISLLGYQKHLTPYVTEFPGLFAKLASIYNPLIYVFRHSRTRAKNVQGCRFCRRTKSKIFNTEGMDSAHQQT
;
A
#
# COMPACT_ATOMS: atom_id res chain seq x y z
N MET A 1 1.15 12.66 -2.86
CA MET A 1 1.41 11.23 -2.60
C MET A 1 1.20 10.84 -1.13
N ILE A 2 1.94 11.36 -0.15
CA ILE A 2 1.69 11.08 1.29
C ILE A 2 0.29 11.56 1.71
N LYS A 3 -0.14 12.74 1.23
CA LYS A 3 -1.52 13.27 1.43
C LYS A 3 -2.63 12.40 0.76
N LEU A 4 -2.29 11.63 -0.28
CA LEU A 4 -3.23 10.70 -0.94
C LEU A 4 -3.40 9.44 -0.11
N ALA A 5 -2.29 8.90 0.38
CA ALA A 5 -2.29 7.77 1.28
C ALA A 5 -3.13 8.08 2.53
N THR A 6 -3.00 9.28 3.13
CA THR A 6 -3.87 9.69 4.26
C THR A 6 -5.34 9.72 3.92
N ARG A 7 -5.75 10.21 2.73
CA ARG A 7 -7.17 10.28 2.35
C ARG A 7 -7.78 8.88 2.10
N ASN A 8 -7.00 7.94 1.54
CA ASN A 8 -7.42 6.54 1.39
C ASN A 8 -7.39 5.77 2.73
N SER A 9 -6.45 6.08 3.64
CA SER A 9 -6.39 5.46 4.97
C SER A 9 -7.59 5.83 5.86
N THR A 10 -8.10 7.06 5.80
CA THR A 10 -9.31 7.45 6.54
C THR A 10 -10.56 6.77 5.99
N LEU A 11 -10.67 6.61 4.66
CA LEU A 11 -11.73 5.82 4.02
C LEU A 11 -11.69 4.34 4.45
N HIS A 12 -10.49 3.78 4.66
CA HIS A 12 -10.28 2.42 5.17
C HIS A 12 -10.72 2.24 6.64
N GLN A 13 -10.70 3.29 7.48
CA GLN A 13 -11.23 3.20 8.85
C GLN A 13 -12.75 3.33 8.88
N VAL A 14 -13.33 4.15 7.98
CA VAL A 14 -14.78 4.20 7.75
C VAL A 14 -15.29 2.84 7.24
N PHE A 15 -14.49 2.14 6.42
CA PHE A 15 -14.77 0.79 5.93
C PHE A 15 -14.99 -0.24 7.07
N ASN A 16 -14.15 -0.31 8.11
CA ASN A 16 -14.36 -1.27 9.20
C ASN A 16 -15.64 -1.00 9.99
N ALA A 17 -16.00 0.27 10.20
CA ALA A 17 -17.23 0.64 10.91
C ALA A 17 -18.50 0.29 10.09
N VAL A 18 -18.46 0.48 8.76
CA VAL A 18 -19.56 0.14 7.85
C VAL A 18 -19.68 -1.37 7.65
N THR A 19 -18.56 -2.11 7.63
CA THR A 19 -18.55 -3.57 7.44
C THR A 19 -19.14 -4.32 8.64
N ILE A 20 -18.88 -3.88 9.88
CA ILE A 20 -19.49 -4.43 11.10
C ILE A 20 -21.00 -4.12 11.18
N SER A 21 -21.43 -3.00 10.60
CA SER A 21 -22.84 -2.59 10.56
C SER A 21 -23.65 -3.34 9.48
N LEU A 22 -22.99 -3.77 8.40
CA LEU A 22 -23.62 -4.45 7.26
C LEU A 22 -23.84 -5.96 7.44
N SER A 23 -23.19 -6.58 8.42
CA SER A 23 -23.44 -7.98 8.82
C SER A 23 -24.84 -8.23 9.40
N LEU A 24 -25.66 -7.18 9.56
CA LEU A 24 -27.02 -7.22 10.15
C LEU A 24 -28.17 -7.00 9.15
N PHE A 25 -27.91 -6.87 7.84
CA PHE A 25 -28.94 -6.68 6.79
C PHE A 25 -29.06 -7.93 5.88
N PRO A 26 -30.20 -8.16 5.20
CA PRO A 26 -30.68 -9.49 4.80
C PRO A 26 -29.65 -10.28 3.98
N VAL A 27 -29.48 -11.54 4.39
CA VAL A 27 -28.32 -12.41 4.20
C VAL A 27 -27.74 -12.44 2.78
N LEU A 28 -28.56 -12.37 1.73
CA LEU A 28 -28.09 -12.41 0.34
C LEU A 28 -27.54 -11.07 -0.18
N LYS A 29 -28.22 -9.94 0.06
CA LYS A 29 -27.77 -8.63 -0.42
C LYS A 29 -26.58 -8.12 0.38
N GLY A 30 -26.53 -8.45 1.68
CA GLY A 30 -25.39 -8.17 2.54
C GLY A 30 -24.11 -8.86 2.04
N CYS A 31 -24.22 -10.12 1.61
CA CYS A 31 -23.09 -10.90 1.10
C CYS A 31 -22.46 -10.30 -0.16
N MET A 32 -23.28 -9.93 -1.15
CA MET A 32 -22.78 -9.28 -2.36
C MET A 32 -22.08 -7.95 -2.06
N LEU A 33 -22.68 -7.10 -1.23
CA LEU A 33 -22.09 -5.81 -0.88
C LEU A 33 -20.80 -5.99 -0.06
N TYR A 34 -20.76 -6.97 0.84
CA TYR A 34 -19.58 -7.31 1.62
C TYR A 34 -18.43 -7.77 0.71
N GLY A 35 -18.68 -8.73 -0.17
CA GLY A 35 -17.67 -9.26 -1.09
C GLY A 35 -17.16 -8.20 -2.06
N PHE A 36 -18.08 -7.41 -2.63
CA PHE A 36 -17.75 -6.28 -3.48
C PHE A 36 -16.87 -5.25 -2.77
N SER A 37 -17.27 -4.84 -1.56
CA SER A 37 -16.53 -3.84 -0.79
C SER A 37 -15.13 -4.37 -0.44
N GLY A 38 -15.04 -5.63 0.01
CA GLY A 38 -13.75 -6.28 0.28
C GLY A 38 -12.81 -6.27 -0.92
N GLY A 39 -13.32 -6.64 -2.10
CA GLY A 39 -12.57 -6.60 -3.37
C GLY A 39 -12.16 -5.18 -3.77
N LEU A 40 -13.12 -4.24 -3.77
CA LEU A 40 -12.90 -2.85 -4.18
C LEU A 40 -11.77 -2.19 -3.38
N PHE A 41 -11.85 -2.23 -2.05
CA PHE A 41 -10.86 -1.58 -1.18
C PHE A 41 -9.54 -2.35 -1.13
N GLY A 42 -9.59 -3.69 -1.20
CA GLY A 42 -8.40 -4.53 -1.33
C GLY A 42 -7.59 -4.15 -2.57
N PHE A 43 -8.22 -4.17 -3.75
CA PHE A 43 -7.55 -3.80 -5.00
C PHE A 43 -7.17 -2.33 -5.06
N ALA A 44 -7.98 -1.41 -4.51
CA ALA A 44 -7.63 0.01 -4.44
C ALA A 44 -6.34 0.24 -3.63
N SER A 45 -6.19 -0.47 -2.51
CA SER A 45 -4.95 -0.46 -1.72
C SER A 45 -3.77 -1.03 -2.51
N PHE A 46 -3.95 -2.17 -3.18
CA PHE A 46 -2.86 -2.81 -3.91
C PHE A 46 -2.42 -2.03 -5.16
N CYS A 47 -3.39 -1.52 -5.92
CA CYS A 47 -3.16 -0.64 -7.06
C CYS A 47 -2.49 0.68 -6.63
N THR A 48 -2.86 1.22 -5.47
CA THR A 48 -2.15 2.38 -4.87
C THR A 48 -0.68 2.05 -4.59
N LEU A 49 -0.38 0.86 -4.04
CA LEU A 49 1.01 0.42 -3.83
C LEU A 49 1.78 0.32 -5.16
N ALA A 50 1.14 -0.18 -6.22
CA ALA A 50 1.75 -0.23 -7.56
C ALA A 50 2.08 1.15 -8.13
N VAL A 51 1.13 2.09 -8.04
CA VAL A 51 1.35 3.49 -8.43
C VAL A 51 2.48 4.13 -7.62
N ILE A 52 2.53 3.88 -6.30
CA ILE A 52 3.60 4.41 -5.45
C ILE A 52 4.95 3.83 -5.88
N ALA A 53 5.05 2.51 -6.09
CA ALA A 53 6.28 1.85 -6.55
C ALA A 53 6.75 2.42 -7.89
N PHE A 54 5.85 2.58 -8.84
CA PHE A 54 6.15 3.19 -10.14
C PHE A 54 6.60 4.65 -10.02
N GLY A 55 5.96 5.42 -9.14
CA GLY A 55 6.40 6.78 -8.81
C GLY A 55 7.81 6.83 -8.19
N ARG A 56 8.20 5.81 -7.40
CA ARG A 56 9.57 5.68 -6.90
C ARG A 56 10.55 5.37 -8.03
N TYR A 57 10.18 4.49 -8.96
CA TYR A 57 10.99 4.16 -10.12
C TYR A 57 11.31 5.41 -10.95
N TYR A 58 10.31 6.24 -11.28
CA TYR A 58 10.56 7.50 -12.00
C TYR A 58 11.45 8.46 -11.21
N ALA A 59 11.22 8.61 -9.91
CA ALA A 59 12.00 9.53 -9.07
C ALA A 59 13.49 9.12 -8.98
N VAL A 60 13.78 7.81 -8.90
CA VAL A 60 15.14 7.29 -8.73
C VAL A 60 15.84 7.07 -10.06
N VAL A 61 15.21 6.35 -10.99
CA VAL A 61 15.87 5.88 -12.23
C VAL A 61 15.89 6.94 -13.31
N LYS A 62 14.77 7.68 -13.45
CA LYS A 62 14.65 8.72 -14.48
C LYS A 62 15.07 10.09 -13.97
N ASN A 63 15.61 10.18 -12.73
CA ASN A 63 15.95 11.43 -12.06
C ASN A 63 14.85 12.49 -12.21
N PHE A 64 13.58 12.07 -12.09
CA PHE A 64 12.44 12.96 -12.21
C PHE A 64 12.37 13.83 -10.94
N ASN A 65 13.23 14.85 -10.91
CA ASN A 65 13.61 15.63 -9.73
C ASN A 65 12.78 16.90 -9.54
N ASP A 66 11.68 17.08 -10.27
CA ASP A 66 10.90 18.31 -10.17
C ASP A 66 9.60 18.11 -9.35
N PRO A 67 9.59 18.48 -8.06
CA PRO A 67 8.37 18.49 -7.25
C PRO A 67 7.28 19.43 -7.81
N ARG A 68 7.58 20.31 -8.78
CA ARG A 68 6.59 21.15 -9.47
C ARG A 68 5.76 20.41 -10.53
N LYS A 69 6.14 19.20 -10.94
CA LYS A 69 5.45 18.44 -12.00
C LYS A 69 4.38 17.47 -11.48
N LEU A 70 4.33 17.17 -10.18
CA LEU A 70 3.22 16.41 -9.60
C LEU A 70 2.04 17.36 -9.33
N THR A 71 1.43 17.83 -10.40
CA THR A 71 0.32 18.79 -10.32
C THR A 71 -0.89 18.16 -9.63
N GLY A 72 -1.75 18.99 -9.02
CA GLY A 72 -3.00 18.52 -8.43
C GLY A 72 -3.88 17.76 -9.44
N ARG A 73 -3.85 18.18 -10.72
CA ARG A 73 -4.55 17.51 -11.82
C ARG A 73 -4.00 16.11 -12.09
N THR A 74 -2.68 15.95 -12.21
CA THR A 74 -2.04 14.64 -12.39
C THR A 74 -2.39 13.69 -11.24
N VAL A 75 -2.33 14.22 -10.01
CA VAL A 75 -2.67 13.47 -8.81
C VAL A 75 -4.14 13.02 -8.82
N LEU A 76 -5.06 13.90 -9.22
CA LEU A 76 -6.48 13.57 -9.34
C LEU A 76 -6.72 12.48 -10.40
N LEU A 77 -6.07 12.58 -11.57
CA LEU A 77 -6.16 11.57 -12.63
C LEU A 77 -5.68 10.20 -12.15
N ILE A 78 -4.59 10.15 -11.39
CA ILE A 78 -4.08 8.92 -10.78
C ILE A 78 -5.10 8.32 -9.81
N ILE A 79 -5.75 9.14 -8.98
CA ILE A 79 -6.79 8.66 -8.05
C ILE A 79 -7.96 8.06 -8.84
N ILE A 80 -8.47 8.79 -9.83
CA ILE A 80 -9.57 8.32 -10.68
C ILE A 80 -9.20 6.99 -11.31
N PHE A 81 -8.01 6.86 -11.89
CA PHE A 81 -7.51 5.62 -12.46
C PHE A 81 -7.50 4.47 -11.44
N VAL A 82 -6.96 4.69 -10.24
CA VAL A 82 -6.91 3.67 -9.18
C VAL A 82 -8.32 3.19 -8.83
N TRP A 83 -9.27 4.11 -8.63
CA TRP A 83 -10.64 3.75 -8.27
C TRP A 83 -11.37 3.01 -9.40
N GLN A 84 -11.26 3.48 -10.64
CA GLN A 84 -11.87 2.84 -11.79
C GLN A 84 -11.32 1.43 -12.00
N TRP A 85 -9.99 1.26 -11.97
CA TRP A 85 -9.35 -0.05 -12.09
C TRP A 85 -9.78 -1.01 -10.98
N SER A 86 -9.89 -0.51 -9.75
CA SER A 86 -10.20 -1.34 -8.58
C SER A 86 -11.68 -1.70 -8.48
N ALA A 87 -12.56 -0.89 -9.07
CA ALA A 87 -13.99 -1.17 -9.16
C ALA A 87 -14.34 -2.08 -10.34
N LEU A 88 -13.60 -1.98 -11.46
CA LEU A 88 -13.88 -2.71 -12.69
C LEU A 88 -14.04 -4.21 -12.45
N TRP A 89 -13.09 -4.84 -11.74
CA TRP A 89 -13.09 -6.29 -11.56
C TRP A 89 -14.14 -6.80 -10.56
N PRO A 90 -14.29 -6.22 -9.36
CA PRO A 90 -15.31 -6.63 -8.39
C PRO A 90 -16.76 -6.37 -8.83
N LEU A 91 -16.98 -5.48 -9.81
CA LEU A 91 -18.32 -5.13 -10.30
C LEU A 91 -18.96 -6.19 -11.20
N LEU A 92 -18.19 -7.13 -11.76
CA LEU A 92 -18.70 -8.14 -12.73
C LEU A 92 -19.98 -8.88 -12.28
N PRO A 93 -20.12 -9.32 -11.00
CA PRO A 93 -21.32 -10.02 -10.54
C PRO A 93 -22.60 -9.18 -10.61
N PHE A 94 -22.49 -7.84 -10.54
CA PHE A 94 -23.64 -6.96 -10.70
C PHE A 94 -24.18 -6.94 -12.14
N PHE A 95 -23.37 -7.41 -13.10
CA PHE A 95 -23.74 -7.59 -14.50
C PHE A 95 -24.01 -9.07 -14.85
N GLY A 96 -24.12 -9.95 -13.83
CA GLY A 96 -24.44 -11.37 -14.01
C GLY A 96 -23.23 -12.28 -14.30
N ILE A 97 -21.99 -11.78 -14.18
CA ILE A 97 -20.78 -12.57 -14.39
C ILE A 97 -20.14 -12.92 -13.04
N GLY A 98 -20.26 -14.19 -12.66
CA GLY A 98 -19.83 -14.71 -11.36
C GLY A 98 -20.75 -14.32 -10.22
N ARG A 99 -20.34 -14.68 -8.99
CA ARG A 99 -21.13 -14.49 -7.77
C ARG A 99 -20.23 -14.35 -6.54
N TYR A 100 -20.77 -13.66 -5.54
CA TYR A 100 -20.21 -13.66 -4.19
C TYR A 100 -20.93 -14.71 -3.35
N VAL A 101 -20.15 -15.54 -2.66
CA VAL A 101 -20.62 -16.66 -1.83
C VAL A 101 -19.95 -16.62 -0.46
N LEU A 102 -20.54 -17.36 0.50
CA LEU A 102 -19.94 -17.56 1.80
C LEU A 102 -18.68 -18.42 1.70
N GLU A 103 -17.64 -18.04 2.43
CA GLU A 103 -16.35 -18.74 2.46
C GLU A 103 -16.15 -19.46 3.81
N GLY A 104 -15.41 -20.58 3.80
CA GLY A 104 -14.83 -21.20 4.99
C GLY A 104 -15.86 -21.58 6.04
N PHE A 105 -15.83 -20.92 7.21
CA PHE A 105 -16.80 -21.15 8.29
C PHE A 105 -18.13 -20.42 8.10
N LEU A 106 -18.39 -19.91 6.90
CA LEU A 106 -19.62 -19.21 6.53
C LEU A 106 -19.83 -17.90 7.30
N THR A 107 -18.74 -17.25 7.71
CA THR A 107 -18.74 -16.00 8.49
C THR A 107 -18.44 -14.77 7.63
N ALA A 108 -17.94 -14.96 6.41
CA ALA A 108 -17.58 -13.90 5.50
C ALA A 108 -17.93 -14.27 4.06
N CYS A 109 -18.11 -13.26 3.21
CA CYS A 109 -18.35 -13.45 1.78
C CYS A 109 -17.13 -13.11 0.93
N THR A 110 -16.92 -13.88 -0.12
CA THR A 110 -15.85 -13.71 -1.11
C THR A 110 -16.36 -14.11 -2.50
N PHE A 111 -15.54 -13.91 -3.53
CA PHE A 111 -15.89 -14.36 -4.88
C PHE A 111 -15.85 -15.89 -4.96
N ASP A 112 -16.75 -16.50 -5.72
CA ASP A 112 -16.75 -17.95 -5.85
C ASP A 112 -15.54 -18.45 -6.67
N TYR A 113 -14.50 -18.92 -5.99
CA TYR A 113 -13.35 -19.58 -6.60
C TYR A 113 -13.42 -21.10 -6.52
N VAL A 114 -14.46 -21.67 -5.91
CA VAL A 114 -14.60 -23.12 -5.69
C VAL A 114 -15.44 -23.76 -6.79
N SER A 115 -16.50 -23.10 -7.24
CA SER A 115 -17.32 -23.59 -8.33
C SER A 115 -16.56 -23.60 -9.66
N ALA A 116 -16.73 -24.69 -10.42
CA ALA A 116 -16.12 -24.86 -11.73
C ALA A 116 -17.00 -24.37 -12.90
N ASP A 117 -18.08 -23.64 -12.61
CA ASP A 117 -18.91 -23.08 -13.67
C ASP A 117 -18.19 -21.93 -14.40
N THR A 118 -18.44 -21.82 -15.70
CA THR A 118 -17.76 -20.86 -16.59
C THR A 118 -17.88 -19.42 -16.11
N SER A 119 -19.03 -19.03 -15.55
CA SER A 119 -19.28 -17.66 -15.08
C SER A 119 -18.40 -17.32 -13.88
N SER A 120 -18.34 -18.20 -12.89
CA SER A 120 -17.47 -18.05 -11.71
C SER A 120 -15.98 -18.10 -12.08
N LEU A 121 -15.59 -18.96 -13.02
CA LEU A 121 -14.21 -19.01 -13.50
C LEU A 121 -13.79 -17.72 -14.21
N ILE A 122 -14.61 -17.19 -15.11
CA ILE A 122 -14.35 -15.91 -15.79
C ILE A 122 -14.18 -14.80 -14.75
N PHE A 123 -15.08 -14.74 -13.76
CA PHE A 123 -15.00 -13.75 -12.70
C PHE A 123 -13.74 -13.89 -11.85
N GLY A 124 -13.44 -15.11 -11.38
CA GLY A 124 -12.26 -15.40 -10.57
C GLY A 124 -10.94 -15.12 -11.30
N ILE A 125 -10.83 -15.52 -12.57
CA ILE A 125 -9.65 -15.21 -13.41
C ILE A 125 -9.52 -13.70 -13.62
N SER A 126 -10.62 -13.00 -13.87
CA SER A 126 -10.61 -11.54 -14.05
C SER A 126 -10.12 -10.81 -12.80
N LEU A 127 -10.58 -11.21 -11.61
CA LEU A 127 -10.10 -10.69 -10.34
C LEU A 127 -8.62 -11.01 -10.11
N TYR A 128 -8.21 -12.25 -10.39
CA TYR A 128 -6.83 -12.69 -10.17
C TYR A 128 -5.83 -11.99 -11.08
N VAL A 129 -6.13 -11.93 -12.38
CA VAL A 129 -5.26 -11.30 -13.37
C VAL A 129 -5.29 -9.78 -13.21
N GLY A 130 -6.48 -9.18 -13.27
CA GLY A 130 -6.66 -7.73 -13.28
C GLY A 130 -6.44 -7.07 -11.91
N GLY A 131 -6.97 -7.67 -10.85
CA GLY A 131 -6.88 -7.16 -9.48
C GLY A 131 -5.56 -7.45 -8.79
N PHE A 132 -4.90 -8.58 -9.09
CA PHE A 132 -3.67 -9.01 -8.42
C PHE A 132 -2.44 -9.05 -9.34
N LEU A 133 -2.41 -9.86 -10.40
CA LEU A 133 -1.20 -10.04 -11.21
C LEU A 133 -0.76 -8.76 -11.94
N CYS A 134 -1.69 -7.98 -12.48
CA CYS A 134 -1.38 -6.73 -13.18
C CYS A 134 -0.70 -5.69 -12.26
N PRO A 135 -1.26 -5.31 -11.09
CA PRO A 135 -0.58 -4.45 -10.14
C PRO A 135 0.76 -5.03 -9.63
N LEU A 136 0.82 -6.35 -9.40
CA LEU A 136 2.04 -7.03 -8.98
C LEU A 136 3.15 -6.91 -10.03
N ALA A 137 2.83 -7.08 -11.32
CA ALA A 137 3.78 -6.93 -12.41
C ALA A 137 4.37 -5.51 -12.46
N VAL A 138 3.53 -4.47 -12.28
CA VAL A 138 3.98 -3.07 -12.21
C VAL A 138 4.94 -2.84 -11.03
N ILE A 139 4.62 -3.41 -9.87
CA ILE A 139 5.46 -3.37 -8.67
C ILE A 139 6.82 -4.01 -8.94
N VAL A 140 6.83 -5.23 -9.48
CA VAL A 140 8.06 -5.98 -9.76
C VAL A 140 8.93 -5.21 -10.76
N TYR A 141 8.34 -4.76 -11.87
CA TYR A 141 9.01 -3.95 -12.87
C TYR A 141 9.68 -2.70 -12.25
N ALA A 142 8.93 -1.95 -11.43
CA ALA A 142 9.44 -0.74 -10.80
C ALA A 142 10.64 -1.01 -9.88
N TYR A 143 10.55 -2.01 -9.00
CA TYR A 143 11.63 -2.30 -8.05
C TYR A 143 12.84 -2.97 -8.70
N VAL A 144 12.65 -3.86 -9.68
CA VAL A 144 13.75 -4.41 -10.49
C VAL A 144 14.49 -3.27 -11.19
N GLY A 145 13.75 -2.34 -11.81
CA GLY A 145 14.33 -1.15 -12.45
C GLY A 145 15.15 -0.29 -11.49
N ILE A 146 14.65 -0.06 -10.26
CA ILE A 146 15.38 0.67 -9.21
C ILE A 146 16.68 -0.06 -8.84
N ILE A 147 16.63 -1.36 -8.60
CA ILE A 147 17.80 -2.16 -8.20
C ILE A 147 18.86 -2.14 -9.31
N CYS A 148 18.45 -2.36 -10.56
CA CYS A 148 19.34 -2.32 -11.73
C CYS A 148 20.02 -0.95 -11.86
N PHE A 149 19.27 0.14 -11.69
CA PHE A 149 19.81 1.50 -11.73
C PHE A 149 20.83 1.76 -10.61
N VAL A 150 20.52 1.34 -9.39
CA VAL A 150 21.43 1.51 -8.23
C VAL A 150 22.73 0.76 -8.46
N ARG A 151 22.67 -0.51 -8.86
CA ARG A 151 23.87 -1.33 -9.14
C ARG A 151 24.72 -0.73 -10.26
N LYS A 152 24.09 -0.21 -11.32
CA LYS A 152 24.80 0.48 -12.40
C LYS A 152 25.48 1.76 -11.92
N THR A 153 24.79 2.55 -11.10
CA THR A 153 25.30 3.81 -10.55
C THR A 153 26.47 3.56 -9.60
N GLU A 154 26.37 2.58 -8.71
CA GLU A 154 27.45 2.19 -7.79
C GLU A 154 28.71 1.75 -8.54
N ARG A 155 28.56 0.96 -9.62
CA ARG A 155 29.69 0.56 -10.46
C ARG A 155 30.38 1.73 -11.17
N GLN A 156 29.65 2.79 -11.53
CA GLN A 156 30.24 3.98 -12.13
C GLN A 156 30.92 4.88 -11.08
N LEU A 157 30.35 4.97 -9.88
CA LEU A 157 30.92 5.72 -8.77
C LEU A 157 32.17 5.07 -8.17
N SER A 158 32.29 3.74 -8.22
CA SER A 158 33.53 3.06 -7.79
C SER A 158 34.71 3.31 -8.74
N VAL A 159 34.44 3.71 -9.99
CA VAL A 159 35.45 4.06 -11.00
C VAL A 159 35.80 5.55 -10.95
N TYR A 160 34.84 6.42 -10.60
CA TYR A 160 35.05 7.86 -10.43
C TYR A 160 34.87 8.26 -8.95
N SER A 161 35.97 8.32 -8.21
CA SER A 161 36.05 8.53 -6.74
C SER A 161 35.49 9.84 -6.18
N THR A 162 34.81 10.68 -6.98
CA THR A 162 34.53 12.09 -6.63
C THR A 162 33.06 12.49 -6.62
N VAL A 163 32.12 11.65 -7.04
CA VAL A 163 30.71 12.07 -7.08
C VAL A 163 30.01 11.80 -5.75
N ARG A 164 29.88 12.86 -4.93
CA ARG A 164 29.03 12.86 -3.73
C ARG A 164 27.58 12.61 -4.13
N VAL A 165 27.01 11.47 -3.71
CA VAL A 165 25.57 11.20 -3.81
C VAL A 165 24.80 12.31 -3.09
N SER A 166 24.12 13.17 -3.86
CA SER A 166 23.33 14.29 -3.35
C SER A 166 22.32 13.84 -2.27
N GLY A 167 22.09 14.67 -1.25
CA GLY A 167 21.18 14.38 -0.14
C GLY A 167 19.75 14.03 -0.59
N THR A 168 19.33 14.53 -1.76
CA THR A 168 18.05 14.21 -2.42
C THR A 168 17.94 12.73 -2.81
N ASN A 169 19.01 12.16 -3.39
CA ASN A 169 19.05 10.74 -3.78
C ASN A 169 18.95 9.83 -2.56
N ARG A 170 19.61 10.19 -1.45
CA ARG A 170 19.51 9.45 -0.18
C ARG A 170 18.09 9.44 0.39
N LEU A 171 17.35 10.55 0.27
CA LEU A 171 15.96 10.63 0.72
C LEU A 171 15.02 9.79 -0.16
N GLN A 172 15.19 9.84 -1.49
CA GLN A 172 14.41 9.03 -2.43
C GLN A 172 14.66 7.53 -2.23
N MET A 173 15.91 7.13 -1.99
CA MET A 173 16.24 5.73 -1.66
C MET A 173 15.60 5.27 -0.35
N LYS A 174 15.63 6.11 0.70
CA LYS A 174 14.91 5.79 1.95
C LYS A 174 13.41 5.64 1.69
N ALA A 175 12.79 6.55 0.95
CA ALA A 175 11.37 6.48 0.62
C ALA A 175 11.01 5.22 -0.21
N SER A 176 11.90 4.80 -1.12
CA SER A 176 11.73 3.59 -1.93
C SER A 176 11.84 2.32 -1.08
N LYS A 177 12.81 2.25 -0.15
CA LYS A 177 12.93 1.15 0.82
C LYS A 177 11.67 1.01 1.68
N TRP A 178 11.15 2.13 2.19
CA TRP A 178 9.89 2.11 2.94
C TRP A 178 8.74 1.61 2.09
N SER A 179 8.57 2.14 0.87
CA SER A 179 7.55 1.68 -0.07
C SER A 179 7.63 0.18 -0.32
N ALA A 180 8.85 -0.36 -0.53
CA ALA A 180 9.06 -1.79 -0.75
C ALA A 180 8.66 -2.61 0.48
N LEU A 181 9.01 -2.17 1.70
CA LEU A 181 8.57 -2.81 2.92
C LEU A 181 7.04 -2.85 3.05
N LEU A 182 6.34 -1.78 2.67
CA LEU A 182 4.87 -1.75 2.70
C LEU A 182 4.28 -2.77 1.73
N THR A 183 4.85 -2.84 0.53
CA THR A 183 4.45 -3.80 -0.49
C THR A 183 4.67 -5.23 -0.03
N LEU A 184 5.84 -5.53 0.58
CA LEU A 184 6.15 -6.87 1.09
C LEU A 184 5.20 -7.27 2.22
N LEU A 185 4.87 -6.36 3.14
CA LEU A 185 3.92 -6.64 4.21
C LEU A 185 2.50 -6.90 3.69
N TYR A 186 2.09 -6.15 2.66
CA TYR A 186 0.81 -6.40 2.00
C TYR A 186 0.80 -7.78 1.33
N LEU A 187 1.86 -8.14 0.62
CA LEU A 187 2.02 -9.45 -0.01
C LEU A 187 2.13 -10.60 0.99
N SER A 188 2.73 -10.40 2.17
CA SER A 188 2.74 -11.45 3.20
C SER A 188 1.36 -11.70 3.78
N ALA A 189 0.48 -10.68 3.79
CA ALA A 189 -0.87 -10.79 4.31
C ALA A 189 -1.85 -11.37 3.28
N TRP A 190 -1.81 -10.87 2.04
CA TRP A 190 -2.72 -11.27 0.96
C TRP A 190 -2.19 -12.41 0.09
N GLY A 191 -0.87 -12.57 0.00
CA GLY A 191 -0.22 -13.55 -0.86
C GLY A 191 -0.63 -14.99 -0.58
N PRO A 192 -0.70 -15.46 0.69
CA PRO A 192 -1.19 -16.80 0.99
C PRO A 192 -2.61 -17.04 0.47
N TYR A 193 -3.51 -16.07 0.66
CA TYR A 193 -4.88 -16.17 0.16
C TYR A 193 -4.94 -16.18 -1.37
N ALA A 194 -4.22 -15.26 -2.01
CA ALA A 194 -4.11 -15.20 -3.47
C ALA A 194 -3.53 -16.51 -4.04
N LEU A 195 -2.57 -17.14 -3.38
CA LEU A 195 -2.02 -18.42 -3.80
C LEU A 195 -3.09 -19.52 -3.78
N ILE A 196 -3.88 -19.61 -2.71
CA ILE A 196 -4.99 -20.58 -2.61
C ILE A 196 -6.05 -20.34 -3.68
N CYS A 197 -6.47 -19.09 -3.90
CA CYS A 197 -7.40 -18.76 -4.97
C CYS A 197 -6.83 -19.14 -6.35
N GLY A 198 -5.54 -18.87 -6.59
CA GLY A 198 -4.87 -19.23 -7.84
C GLY A 198 -4.83 -20.74 -8.09
N ILE A 199 -4.50 -21.52 -7.07
CA ILE A 199 -4.53 -23.00 -7.11
C ILE A 199 -5.95 -23.50 -7.43
N SER A 200 -6.96 -22.88 -6.81
CA SER A 200 -8.36 -23.19 -7.09
C SER A 200 -8.73 -22.95 -8.55
N LEU A 201 -8.34 -21.80 -9.09
CA LEU A 201 -8.62 -21.42 -10.49
C LEU A 201 -7.87 -22.29 -11.51
N LEU A 202 -6.78 -22.95 -11.09
CA LEU A 202 -6.06 -23.94 -11.91
C LEU A 202 -6.71 -25.34 -11.91
N GLY A 203 -7.84 -25.52 -11.21
CA GLY A 203 -8.59 -26.77 -11.21
C GLY A 203 -8.28 -27.72 -10.04
N TYR A 204 -7.60 -27.23 -9.00
CA TYR A 204 -7.25 -28.03 -7.81
C TYR A 204 -8.21 -27.77 -6.63
N GLN A 205 -9.49 -27.52 -6.89
CA GLN A 205 -10.48 -27.16 -5.86
C GLN A 205 -10.69 -28.28 -4.83
N LYS A 206 -10.47 -29.54 -5.22
CA LYS A 206 -10.61 -30.74 -4.35
C LYS A 206 -9.69 -30.75 -3.12
N HIS A 207 -8.65 -29.92 -3.08
CA HIS A 207 -7.73 -29.81 -1.96
C HIS A 207 -8.10 -28.68 -0.98
N LEU A 208 -9.18 -27.95 -1.24
CA LEU A 208 -9.63 -26.83 -0.43
C LEU A 208 -10.51 -27.31 0.71
N THR A 209 -9.92 -27.44 1.89
CA THR A 209 -10.67 -27.62 3.13
C THR A 209 -11.04 -26.24 3.71
N PRO A 210 -12.11 -26.13 4.53
CA PRO A 210 -12.48 -24.88 5.17
C PRO A 210 -11.34 -24.21 5.94
N TYR A 211 -10.46 -25.00 6.57
CA TYR A 211 -9.27 -24.48 7.26
C TYR A 211 -8.24 -23.86 6.31
N VAL A 212 -8.00 -24.50 5.16
CA VAL A 212 -7.02 -24.05 4.16
C VAL A 212 -7.46 -22.76 3.48
N THR A 213 -8.77 -22.50 3.39
CA THR A 213 -9.31 -21.23 2.86
C THR A 213 -9.44 -20.15 3.94
N GLU A 214 -9.99 -20.50 5.11
CA GLU A 214 -10.33 -19.55 6.16
C GLU A 214 -9.09 -18.88 6.78
N PHE A 215 -8.06 -19.65 7.15
CA PHE A 215 -6.89 -19.08 7.81
C PHE A 215 -6.19 -18.02 6.95
N PRO A 216 -5.83 -18.30 5.67
CA PRO A 216 -5.31 -17.27 4.77
C PRO A 216 -6.30 -16.11 4.56
N GLY A 217 -7.61 -16.39 4.48
CA GLY A 217 -8.65 -15.36 4.37
C GLY A 217 -8.65 -14.39 5.55
N LEU A 218 -8.46 -14.89 6.78
CA LEU A 218 -8.34 -14.08 7.99
C LEU A 218 -7.07 -13.21 7.97
N PHE A 219 -5.92 -13.79 7.60
CA PHE A 219 -4.67 -13.02 7.45
C PHE A 219 -4.80 -11.89 6.43
N ALA A 220 -5.48 -12.14 5.30
CA ALA A 220 -5.75 -11.13 4.30
C ALA A 220 -6.64 -9.99 4.84
N LYS A 221 -7.68 -10.31 5.63
CA LYS A 221 -8.56 -9.30 6.26
C LYS A 221 -7.81 -8.43 7.28
N LEU A 222 -6.87 -9.01 8.03
CA LEU A 222 -6.01 -8.29 8.97
C LEU A 222 -5.04 -7.31 8.29
N ALA A 223 -4.79 -7.47 6.98
CA ALA A 223 -3.92 -6.56 6.23
C ALA A 223 -4.34 -5.09 6.32
N SER A 224 -5.64 -4.85 6.49
CA SER A 224 -6.26 -3.53 6.65
C SER A 224 -5.72 -2.76 7.86
N ILE A 225 -5.19 -3.46 8.87
CA ILE A 225 -4.62 -2.88 10.10
C ILE A 225 -3.20 -2.35 9.87
N TYR A 226 -2.46 -2.92 8.91
CA TYR A 226 -1.09 -2.51 8.64
C TYR A 226 -1.02 -1.08 8.07
N ASN A 227 -2.02 -0.67 7.29
CA ASN A 227 -2.10 0.65 6.67
C ASN A 227 -2.00 1.80 7.72
N PRO A 228 -2.82 1.82 8.79
CA PRO A 228 -2.65 2.75 9.92
C PRO A 228 -1.35 2.59 10.72
N LEU A 229 -0.91 1.36 11.01
CA LEU A 229 0.29 1.13 11.84
C LEU A 229 1.54 1.73 11.20
N ILE A 230 1.73 1.47 9.91
CA ILE A 230 2.79 2.07 9.10
C ILE A 230 2.76 3.60 9.15
N TYR A 231 1.55 4.18 9.13
CA TYR A 231 1.38 5.63 9.18
C TYR A 231 1.77 6.21 10.54
N VAL A 232 1.38 5.56 11.65
CA VAL A 232 1.75 5.97 13.02
C VAL A 232 3.27 5.95 13.19
N PHE A 233 3.95 4.88 12.76
CA PHE A 233 5.41 4.78 12.86
C PHE A 233 6.15 5.78 11.94
N ARG A 234 5.54 6.22 10.84
CA ARG A 234 6.11 7.23 9.93
C ARG A 234 5.86 8.66 10.41
N HIS A 235 4.68 8.95 10.91
CA HIS A 235 4.30 10.27 11.41
C HIS A 235 4.98 10.59 12.74
N SER A 236 5.16 9.61 13.64
CA SER A 236 5.93 9.78 14.89
C SER A 236 7.36 10.25 14.61
N ARG A 237 8.03 9.66 13.60
CA ARG A 237 9.37 10.08 13.14
C ARG A 237 9.41 11.44 12.46
N THR A 238 8.32 11.88 11.83
CA THR A 238 8.24 13.20 11.19
C THR A 238 7.93 14.30 12.22
N ARG A 239 7.08 14.00 13.20
CA ARG A 239 6.78 14.86 14.35
C ARG A 239 8.02 15.04 15.24
N ALA A 240 8.77 13.98 15.53
CA ALA A 240 10.04 14.08 16.27
C ALA A 240 11.06 15.02 15.59
N LYS A 241 11.14 14.99 14.26
CA LYS A 241 12.02 15.89 13.49
C LYS A 241 11.50 17.33 13.43
N ASN A 242 10.18 17.54 13.35
CA ASN A 242 9.59 18.88 13.37
C ASN A 242 9.58 19.51 14.76
N VAL A 243 9.56 18.70 15.83
CA VAL A 243 9.78 19.16 17.22
C VAL A 243 11.24 19.58 17.43
N GLN A 244 12.21 18.84 16.89
CA GLN A 244 13.63 19.26 16.87
C GLN A 244 13.92 20.42 15.90
N GLY A 245 13.06 20.65 14.91
CA GLY A 245 13.08 21.77 13.98
C GLY A 245 12.24 22.98 14.41
N CYS A 246 11.68 22.98 15.63
CA CYS A 246 10.96 24.13 16.13
C CYS A 246 11.96 25.28 16.40
N ARG A 247 11.85 26.36 15.60
CA ARG A 247 12.64 27.59 15.75
C ARG A 247 12.57 28.17 17.17
N PHE A 248 11.51 27.85 17.91
CA PHE A 248 11.31 28.21 19.32
C PHE A 248 12.32 27.52 20.25
N CYS A 249 12.60 26.21 20.09
CA CYS A 249 13.59 25.49 20.90
C CYS A 249 15.05 25.89 20.60
N ARG A 250 15.36 26.34 19.38
CA ARG A 250 16.70 26.91 19.06
C ARG A 250 16.93 28.27 19.73
N ARG A 251 15.89 29.10 19.87
CA ARG A 251 15.99 30.40 20.56
C ARG A 251 16.21 30.24 22.05
N THR A 252 15.62 29.22 22.69
CA THR A 252 15.84 28.97 24.13
C THR A 252 17.25 28.43 24.40
N LYS A 253 17.78 27.51 23.56
CA LYS A 253 19.17 27.04 23.70
C LYS A 253 20.21 28.14 23.46
N SER A 254 19.98 29.05 22.51
CA SER A 254 20.89 30.20 22.27
C SER A 254 20.82 31.26 23.36
N LYS A 255 19.67 31.43 24.04
CA LYS A 255 19.58 32.35 25.19
C LYS A 255 20.23 31.75 26.44
N ILE A 256 20.03 30.46 26.71
CA ILE A 256 20.60 29.80 27.89
C ILE A 256 22.14 29.76 27.83
N PHE A 257 22.73 29.43 26.66
CA PHE A 257 24.19 29.43 26.47
C PHE A 257 24.83 30.83 26.56
N ASN A 258 24.07 31.90 26.33
CA ASN A 258 24.56 33.27 26.48
C ASN A 258 24.46 33.78 27.93
N THR A 259 23.52 33.28 28.74
CA THR A 259 23.46 33.58 30.18
C THR A 259 24.51 32.81 30.97
N GLU A 260 24.76 31.53 30.66
CA GLU A 260 25.80 30.73 31.35
C GLU A 260 27.23 31.21 31.03
N GLY A 261 27.44 31.85 29.87
CA GLY A 261 28.71 32.48 29.51
C GLY A 261 28.96 33.86 30.14
N MET A 262 27.95 34.51 30.72
CA MET A 262 28.09 35.79 31.42
C MET A 262 28.29 35.63 32.93
N ASP A 263 27.80 34.54 33.53
CA ASP A 263 28.01 34.26 34.96
C ASP A 263 29.42 33.73 35.27
N SER A 264 30.14 33.20 34.27
CA SER A 264 31.53 32.73 34.45
C SER A 264 32.58 33.85 34.38
N ALA A 265 32.19 35.08 33.99
CA ALA A 265 33.11 36.22 33.84
C ALA A 265 33.16 37.14 35.09
N HIS A 266 32.35 36.87 36.11
CA HIS A 266 32.30 37.69 37.34
C HIS A 266 32.91 37.02 38.58
N GLN A 267 33.66 35.94 38.40
CA GLN A 267 34.32 35.23 39.51
C GLN A 267 35.84 35.11 39.34
N GLN A 268 36.45 36.13 38.71
CA GLN A 268 37.89 36.40 38.73
C GLN A 268 38.15 37.92 38.82
N THR A 269 37.78 38.52 39.95
CA THR A 269 38.42 39.70 40.55
C THR A 269 38.11 39.71 42.02
#